data_AF-A0A7K2JUX1-F1
#
_entry.id   AF-A0A7K2JUX1-F1
#
_cell.length_a   1.000
_cell.length_b   1.000
_cell.length_c   1.000
_cell.angle_alpha   90.00
_cell.angle_beta   90.00
_cell.angle_gamma   90.00
#
_symmetry.space_group_name_H-M   'P 1'
#
loop_
_entity.id
_entity.type
_entity.pdbx_description
1 polymer ?
#
loop_
_entity_poly.entity_id
_entity_poly.type
_entity_poly.pdbx_seq_one_letter_code
_entity_poly.pdbx_strand_id
1 'polypeptide(L)'
;LKTSDVKLIDLQPQAILAAWQRGDIDAAYVWLPTLDELRKTGTQLTSSKTIGSAGKPTLDLAVVSDDLIARDPKAIDAWRKAEAEALRLLKSDPDGSVKAVSAELGISAADAEAQLAQGVFLTPEQVTSADWLGTDGSPGKLLSYVTDTAKFLAGQKQIDATPSADAVRKAFYLKGLPDVLK
;
A
#
# COMPACT_ATOMS: atom_id res chain seq x y z
N LEU A 1 3.02 -7.13 25.64
CA LEU A 1 2.15 -8.15 25.02
C LEU A 1 2.99 -8.97 24.06
N LYS A 2 2.91 -10.30 24.17
CA LYS A 2 3.36 -11.27 23.17
C LYS A 2 2.16 -11.65 22.29
N THR A 3 2.39 -12.20 21.10
CA THR A 3 1.30 -12.66 20.22
C THR A 3 0.37 -13.67 20.93
N SER A 4 0.90 -14.48 21.85
CA SER A 4 0.14 -15.42 22.67
C SER A 4 -0.83 -14.77 23.67
N ASP A 5 -0.68 -13.47 23.93
CA ASP A 5 -1.53 -12.73 24.89
C ASP A 5 -2.82 -12.25 24.23
N VAL A 6 -2.98 -12.45 22.91
CA VAL A 6 -4.15 -12.06 22.13
C VAL A 6 -4.64 -13.21 21.26
N LYS A 7 -5.95 -13.25 20.98
CA LYS A 7 -6.52 -14.15 19.98
C LYS A 7 -6.69 -13.40 18.66
N LEU A 8 -5.86 -13.73 17.68
CA LEU A 8 -6.00 -13.22 16.31
C LEU A 8 -7.16 -13.94 15.62
N ILE A 9 -8.08 -13.17 15.05
CA ILE A 9 -9.22 -13.67 14.29
C ILE A 9 -9.17 -12.98 12.93
N ASP A 10 -9.18 -13.78 11.86
CA ASP A 10 -9.25 -13.25 10.50
C ASP A 10 -10.69 -12.88 10.16
N LEU A 11 -10.93 -11.58 9.91
CA LEU A 11 -12.24 -11.03 9.57
C LEU A 11 -12.08 -9.99 8.46
N GLN A 12 -12.97 -10.05 7.48
CA GLN A 12 -13.10 -9.00 6.47
C GLN A 12 -13.70 -7.72 7.08
N PRO A 13 -13.46 -6.51 6.52
CA PRO A 13 -13.88 -5.24 7.13
C PRO A 13 -15.36 -5.16 7.53
N GLN A 14 -16.28 -5.67 6.70
CA GLN A 14 -17.71 -5.69 7.05
C GLN A 14 -18.01 -6.59 8.26
N ALA A 15 -17.32 -7.72 8.37
CA ALA A 15 -17.47 -8.63 9.51
C ALA A 15 -16.84 -8.05 10.79
N ILE A 16 -15.73 -7.31 10.66
CA ILE A 16 -15.13 -6.52 11.76
C ILE A 16 -16.16 -5.54 12.32
N LEU A 17 -16.82 -4.75 11.47
CA LEU A 17 -17.81 -3.78 11.92
C LEU A 17 -18.95 -4.45 12.70
N ALA A 18 -19.49 -5.55 12.16
CA ALA A 18 -20.57 -6.27 12.82
C ALA A 18 -20.14 -6.90 14.15
N ALA A 19 -18.94 -7.47 14.23
CA ALA A 19 -18.38 -8.04 15.45
C ALA A 19 -18.11 -6.96 16.51
N TRP A 20 -17.60 -5.80 16.10
CA TRP A 20 -17.38 -4.64 16.97
C TRP A 20 -18.69 -4.15 17.59
N GLN A 21 -19.74 -3.99 16.77
CA GLN A 21 -21.06 -3.54 17.24
C GLN A 21 -21.72 -4.51 18.23
N ARG A 22 -21.44 -5.81 18.11
CA ARG A 22 -21.93 -6.84 19.05
C ARG A 22 -21.06 -6.99 20.31
N GLY A 23 -19.85 -6.41 20.31
CA GLY A 23 -18.87 -6.61 21.39
C GLY A 23 -18.15 -7.96 21.33
N ASP A 24 -18.10 -8.60 20.16
CA ASP A 24 -17.45 -9.91 19.97
C ASP A 24 -15.91 -9.78 19.85
N ILE A 25 -15.39 -8.56 19.60
CA ILE A 25 -13.96 -8.26 19.50
C ILE A 25 -13.60 -7.02 20.31
N ASP A 26 -12.42 -7.05 20.95
CA ASP A 26 -11.93 -5.95 21.80
C ASP A 26 -11.16 -4.87 21.01
N ALA A 27 -10.56 -5.25 19.87
CA ALA A 27 -9.72 -4.40 19.05
C ALA A 27 -9.74 -4.86 17.58
N ALA A 28 -9.53 -3.92 16.66
CA ALA A 28 -9.37 -4.20 15.25
C ALA A 28 -8.29 -3.32 14.62
N TYR A 29 -7.60 -3.86 13.61
CA TYR A 29 -6.71 -3.11 12.74
C TYR A 29 -7.33 -3.10 11.35
N VAL A 30 -7.85 -1.95 10.91
CA VAL A 30 -8.67 -1.84 9.70
C VAL A 30 -8.50 -0.44 9.07
N TRP A 31 -8.88 -0.31 7.80
CA TRP A 31 -8.86 0.92 7.02
C TRP A 31 -10.26 1.49 6.80
N LEU A 32 -10.34 2.63 6.10
CA LEU A 32 -11.61 3.27 5.73
C LEU A 32 -12.41 2.41 4.73
N PRO A 33 -13.75 2.47 4.76
CA PRO A 33 -14.57 3.31 5.62
C PRO A 33 -14.82 2.73 7.02
N THR A 34 -14.57 1.42 7.23
CA THR A 34 -14.86 0.73 8.49
C THR A 34 -14.17 1.37 9.70
N LEU A 35 -12.94 1.87 9.53
CA LEU A 35 -12.20 2.56 10.59
C LEU A 35 -12.96 3.74 11.19
N ASP A 36 -13.69 4.51 10.38
CA ASP A 36 -14.42 5.69 10.87
C ASP A 36 -15.65 5.30 11.70
N GLU A 37 -16.29 4.18 11.38
CA GLU A 37 -17.36 3.63 12.21
C GLU A 37 -16.83 3.19 13.59
N LEU A 38 -15.70 2.49 13.63
CA LEU A 38 -15.09 2.04 14.88
C LEU A 38 -14.64 3.22 15.76
N ARG A 39 -14.11 4.29 15.16
CA ARG A 39 -13.66 5.51 15.86
C ARG A 39 -14.76 6.24 16.62
N LYS A 40 -16.04 6.06 16.26
CA LYS A 40 -17.16 6.68 16.99
C LYS A 40 -17.27 6.18 18.43
N THR A 41 -16.83 4.96 18.70
CA THR A 41 -16.93 4.30 20.01
C THR A 41 -15.61 3.78 20.56
N GLY A 42 -14.57 3.72 19.72
CA GLY A 42 -13.27 3.18 20.07
C GLY A 42 -12.22 4.24 20.43
N THR A 43 -11.07 3.77 20.88
CA THR A 43 -9.87 4.60 21.08
C THR A 43 -8.76 4.13 20.15
N GLN A 44 -8.14 5.05 19.42
CA GLN A 44 -7.04 4.70 18.52
C GLN A 44 -5.76 4.38 19.31
N LEU A 45 -5.34 3.11 19.30
CA LEU A 45 -4.13 2.66 20.00
C LEU A 45 -2.84 2.90 19.19
N THR A 46 -2.92 2.79 17.86
CA THR A 46 -1.78 2.98 16.94
C THR A 46 -2.27 3.29 15.52
N SER A 47 -1.36 3.50 14.58
CA SER A 47 -1.66 3.70 13.16
C SER A 47 -0.58 3.09 12.25
N SER A 48 -0.89 2.83 10.98
CA SER A 48 0.10 2.38 9.99
C SER A 48 1.22 3.39 9.82
N LYS A 49 0.94 4.68 9.97
CA LYS A 49 1.95 5.75 9.96
C LYS A 49 2.95 5.57 11.10
N THR A 50 2.48 5.31 12.32
CA THR A 50 3.35 5.06 13.49
C THR A 50 4.22 3.83 13.30
N ILE A 51 3.65 2.73 12.79
CA ILE A 51 4.39 1.48 12.52
C ILE A 51 5.38 1.66 11.36
N GLY A 52 5.00 2.40 10.32
CA GLY A 52 5.86 2.76 9.20
C GLY A 52 7.08 3.58 9.62
N SER A 53 6.90 4.57 10.50
CA SER A 53 8.01 5.34 11.09
C SER A 53 8.98 4.49 11.90
N ALA A 54 8.54 3.33 12.41
CA ALA A 54 9.39 2.34 13.07
C ALA A 54 10.07 1.36 12.10
N GLY A 55 10.04 1.63 10.78
CA GLY A 55 10.71 0.84 9.75
C GLY A 55 9.90 -0.33 9.20
N LYS A 56 8.60 -0.39 9.46
CA LYS A 56 7.69 -1.44 8.96
C LYS A 56 6.54 -0.85 8.16
N PRO A 57 6.79 -0.14 7.05
CA PRO A 57 5.72 0.48 6.28
C PRO A 57 4.82 -0.58 5.65
N THR A 58 3.51 -0.34 5.69
CA THR A 58 2.54 -0.99 4.80
C THR A 58 2.46 -0.18 3.51
N LEU A 59 2.43 -0.87 2.37
CA LEU A 59 2.54 -0.26 1.06
C LEU A 59 1.44 -0.79 0.15
N ASP A 60 0.84 0.09 -0.63
CA ASP A 60 0.03 -0.30 -1.78
C ASP A 60 0.96 -0.42 -2.99
N LEU A 61 0.98 -1.61 -3.58
CA LEU A 61 1.89 -1.96 -4.68
C LEU A 61 1.07 -2.38 -5.90
N ALA A 62 1.46 -1.86 -7.06
CA ALA A 62 1.01 -2.39 -8.33
C ALA A 62 1.88 -3.58 -8.75
N VAL A 63 1.24 -4.61 -9.31
CA VAL A 63 1.88 -5.80 -9.85
C VAL A 63 1.42 -6.05 -11.27
N VAL A 64 2.29 -6.63 -12.08
CA VAL A 64 2.03 -6.95 -13.49
C VAL A 64 2.53 -8.35 -13.78
N SER A 65 1.83 -9.10 -14.62
CA SER A 65 2.26 -10.44 -15.02
C SER A 65 3.39 -10.39 -16.05
N ASP A 66 4.29 -11.36 -15.96
CA ASP A 66 5.36 -11.55 -16.95
C ASP A 66 4.79 -11.70 -18.38
N ASP A 67 3.64 -12.37 -18.52
CA ASP A 67 2.96 -12.54 -19.80
C ASP A 67 2.54 -11.22 -20.44
N LEU A 68 2.05 -10.25 -19.64
CA LEU A 68 1.67 -8.94 -20.16
C LEU A 68 2.91 -8.11 -20.49
N ILE A 69 3.96 -8.18 -19.68
CA ILE A 69 5.25 -7.53 -19.98
C ILE A 69 5.81 -8.03 -21.31
N ALA A 70 5.77 -9.34 -21.56
CA ALA A 70 6.27 -9.95 -22.78
C ALA A 70 5.40 -9.61 -24.01
N ARG A 71 4.08 -9.62 -23.83
CA ARG A 71 3.12 -9.39 -24.92
C ARG A 71 3.04 -7.92 -25.33
N ASP A 72 2.99 -7.02 -24.37
CA ASP A 72 2.79 -5.59 -24.63
C ASP A 72 3.57 -4.70 -23.65
N PRO A 73 4.91 -4.63 -23.80
CA PRO A 73 5.72 -3.77 -22.94
C PRO A 73 5.37 -2.28 -23.10
N LYS A 74 4.79 -1.86 -24.23
CA LYS A 74 4.39 -0.47 -24.45
C LYS A 74 3.18 -0.08 -23.61
N ALA A 75 2.22 -0.99 -23.42
CA ALA A 75 1.12 -0.77 -22.48
C ALA A 75 1.63 -0.56 -21.05
N ILE A 76 2.67 -1.31 -20.63
CA ILE A 76 3.26 -1.14 -19.30
C ILE A 76 3.97 0.21 -19.17
N ASP A 77 4.69 0.64 -20.19
CA ASP A 77 5.31 1.97 -20.22
C ASP A 77 4.26 3.08 -20.16
N ALA A 78 3.17 2.95 -20.92
CA ALA A 78 2.06 3.90 -20.90
C ALA A 78 1.38 3.97 -19.53
N TRP A 79 1.13 2.82 -18.90
CA TRP A 79 0.56 2.76 -17.55
C TRP A 79 1.48 3.42 -16.52
N ARG A 80 2.79 3.11 -16.55
CA ARG A 80 3.78 3.75 -15.65
C ARG A 80 3.85 5.26 -15.80
N LYS A 81 3.69 5.77 -17.02
CA LYS A 81 3.61 7.23 -17.28
C LYS A 81 2.33 7.85 -16.73
N ALA A 82 1.19 7.16 -16.88
CA ALA A 82 -0.08 7.63 -16.33
C ALA A 82 -0.03 7.72 -14.80
N GLU A 83 0.53 6.71 -14.12
CA GLU A 83 0.75 6.73 -12.66
C GLU A 83 1.70 7.86 -12.24
N ALA A 84 2.82 8.03 -12.95
CA ALA A 84 3.75 9.12 -12.67
C ALA A 84 3.08 10.50 -12.81
N GLU A 85 2.22 10.67 -13.81
CA GLU A 85 1.45 11.90 -14.00
C GLU A 85 0.41 12.12 -12.90
N ALA A 86 -0.30 11.08 -12.48
CA ALA A 86 -1.21 11.16 -11.34
C ALA A 86 -0.49 11.60 -10.05
N LEU A 87 0.71 11.08 -9.78
CA LEU A 87 1.54 11.51 -8.65
C LEU A 87 1.99 12.97 -8.76
N ARG A 88 2.25 13.47 -9.98
CA ARG A 88 2.53 14.90 -10.20
C ARG A 88 1.29 15.74 -9.92
N LEU A 89 0.13 15.35 -10.44
CA LEU A 89 -1.15 16.04 -10.25
C LEU A 89 -1.54 16.13 -8.79
N LEU A 90 -1.42 15.03 -8.02
CA LEU A 90 -1.66 15.02 -6.58
C LEU A 90 -0.85 16.08 -5.83
N LYS A 91 0.37 16.38 -6.32
CA LYS A 91 1.24 17.39 -5.73
C LYS A 91 0.98 18.81 -6.27
N SER A 92 0.70 18.96 -7.56
CA SER A 92 0.58 20.27 -8.21
C SER A 92 -0.83 20.85 -8.15
N ASP A 93 -1.85 20.02 -8.10
CA ASP A 93 -3.27 20.39 -8.05
C ASP A 93 -4.05 19.48 -7.07
N PRO A 94 -3.89 19.69 -5.76
CA PRO A 94 -4.59 18.89 -4.75
C PRO A 94 -6.12 19.01 -4.86
N ASP A 95 -6.65 20.21 -5.11
CA ASP A 95 -8.09 20.46 -5.21
C ASP A 95 -8.69 19.75 -6.44
N GLY A 96 -8.03 19.83 -7.59
CA GLY A 96 -8.41 19.09 -8.78
C GLY A 96 -8.35 17.57 -8.57
N SER A 97 -7.34 17.09 -7.85
CA SER A 97 -7.21 15.68 -7.50
C SER A 97 -8.33 15.19 -6.58
N VAL A 98 -8.70 15.97 -5.56
CA VAL A 98 -9.87 15.69 -4.70
C VAL A 98 -11.14 15.59 -5.52
N LYS A 99 -11.36 16.53 -6.45
CA LYS A 99 -12.52 16.51 -7.33
C LYS A 99 -12.56 15.28 -8.24
N ALA A 100 -11.42 14.90 -8.82
CA ALA A 100 -11.32 13.72 -9.67
C ALA A 100 -11.61 12.43 -8.88
N VAL A 101 -10.99 12.27 -7.71
CA VAL A 101 -11.19 11.09 -6.84
C VAL A 101 -12.62 11.02 -6.32
N SER A 102 -13.22 12.14 -5.92
CA SER A 102 -14.62 12.22 -5.51
C SER A 102 -15.58 11.74 -6.60
N ALA A 103 -15.33 12.16 -7.85
CA ALA A 103 -16.14 11.74 -9.00
C ALA A 103 -15.98 10.24 -9.32
N GLU A 104 -14.76 9.72 -9.30
CA GLU A 104 -14.47 8.30 -9.58
C GLU A 104 -15.08 7.37 -8.52
N LEU A 105 -14.94 7.73 -7.24
CA LEU A 105 -15.42 6.89 -6.14
C LEU A 105 -16.90 7.11 -5.81
N GLY A 106 -17.53 8.15 -6.38
CA GLY A 106 -18.92 8.52 -6.06
C GLY A 106 -19.12 8.95 -4.61
N ILE A 107 -18.10 9.57 -4.00
CA ILE A 107 -18.11 10.05 -2.60
C ILE A 107 -18.06 11.58 -2.53
N SER A 108 -18.30 12.16 -1.35
CA SER A 108 -18.19 13.62 -1.19
C SER A 108 -16.74 14.10 -1.36
N ALA A 109 -16.56 15.37 -1.74
CA ALA A 109 -15.22 15.97 -1.82
C ALA A 109 -14.49 15.93 -0.47
N ALA A 110 -15.22 16.10 0.64
CA ALA A 110 -14.66 16.01 1.98
C ALA A 110 -14.17 14.59 2.30
N ASP A 111 -14.91 13.55 1.90
CA ASP A 111 -14.48 12.16 2.11
C ASP A 111 -13.26 11.81 1.24
N ALA A 112 -13.22 12.30 -0.01
CA ALA A 112 -12.09 12.11 -0.91
C ALA A 112 -10.82 12.81 -0.38
N GLU A 113 -10.94 14.05 0.10
CA GLU A 113 -9.85 14.78 0.74
C GLU A 113 -9.34 14.04 1.99
N ALA A 114 -10.26 13.58 2.85
CA ALA A 114 -9.92 12.84 4.05
C ALA A 114 -9.17 11.53 3.74
N GLN A 115 -9.58 10.80 2.69
CA GLN A 115 -8.90 9.59 2.23
C GLN A 115 -7.50 9.89 1.69
N LEU A 116 -7.37 10.89 0.81
CA LEU A 116 -6.07 11.29 0.27
C LEU A 116 -5.11 11.73 1.38
N ALA A 117 -5.60 12.39 2.42
CA ALA A 117 -4.79 12.82 3.57
C ALA A 117 -4.27 11.65 4.45
N GLN A 118 -4.83 10.44 4.34
CA GLN A 118 -4.30 9.26 5.06
C GLN A 118 -3.06 8.67 4.37
N GLY A 119 -2.92 8.89 3.06
CA GLY A 119 -1.85 8.33 2.24
C GLY A 119 -0.56 9.15 2.28
N VAL A 120 0.55 8.51 1.92
CA VAL A 120 1.78 9.19 1.54
C VAL A 120 2.02 8.89 0.06
N PHE A 121 1.78 9.88 -0.79
CA PHE A 121 2.01 9.77 -2.23
C PHE A 121 3.42 10.27 -2.55
N LEU A 122 4.27 9.37 -3.04
CA LEU A 122 5.64 9.69 -3.45
C LEU A 122 5.64 10.44 -4.78
N THR A 123 6.58 11.37 -4.99
CA THR A 123 6.81 11.88 -6.35
C THR A 123 7.42 10.80 -7.25
N PRO A 124 7.31 10.89 -8.58
CA PRO A 124 7.96 9.93 -9.49
C PRO A 124 9.46 9.77 -9.22
N GLU A 125 10.15 10.86 -8.89
CA GLU A 125 11.57 10.83 -8.54
C GLU A 125 11.83 10.04 -7.26
N GLN A 126 10.97 10.22 -6.24
CA GLN A 126 11.03 9.46 -5.00
C GLN A 126 10.74 7.98 -5.25
N VAL A 127 9.75 7.63 -6.07
CA VAL A 127 9.45 6.23 -6.43
C VAL A 127 10.70 5.53 -6.96
N THR A 128 11.45 6.18 -7.85
CA THR A 128 12.66 5.62 -8.48
C THR A 128 13.95 5.80 -7.67
N SER A 129 13.87 6.32 -6.45
CA SER A 129 15.06 6.53 -5.63
C SER A 129 15.54 5.22 -4.98
N ALA A 130 16.78 5.25 -4.47
CA ALA A 130 17.34 4.14 -3.71
C ALA A 130 16.53 3.83 -2.42
N ASP A 131 15.75 4.78 -1.91
CA ASP A 131 14.91 4.59 -0.73
C ASP A 131 13.62 3.81 -1.02
N TRP A 132 13.25 3.66 -2.30
CA TRP A 132 12.01 3.02 -2.74
C TRP A 132 12.25 1.95 -3.82
N LEU A 133 11.67 2.08 -5.02
CA LEU A 133 11.70 1.03 -6.05
C LEU A 133 13.10 0.87 -6.66
N GLY A 134 13.83 1.98 -6.82
CA GLY A 134 15.13 2.03 -7.49
C GLY A 134 15.05 2.29 -8.99
N THR A 135 16.12 1.95 -9.69
CA THR A 135 16.33 2.24 -11.12
C THR A 135 16.65 0.96 -11.90
N ASP A 136 16.80 1.06 -13.23
CA ASP A 136 17.11 -0.10 -14.07
C ASP A 136 18.34 -0.88 -13.56
N GLY A 137 18.15 -2.19 -13.38
CA GLY A 137 19.14 -3.12 -12.80
C GLY A 137 19.44 -2.94 -11.30
N SER A 138 18.96 -1.88 -10.66
CA SER A 138 19.36 -1.44 -9.31
C SER A 138 18.13 -1.27 -8.40
N PRO A 139 17.64 -2.36 -7.79
CA PRO A 139 16.52 -2.27 -6.85
C PRO A 139 16.87 -1.40 -5.65
N GLY A 140 15.90 -0.58 -5.22
CA GLY A 140 15.99 0.22 -4.01
C GLY A 140 15.58 -0.56 -2.75
N LYS A 141 15.40 0.17 -1.66
CA LYS A 141 15.11 -0.36 -0.31
C LYS A 141 13.76 -1.07 -0.21
N LEU A 142 12.84 -0.85 -1.16
CA LEU A 142 11.59 -1.61 -1.26
C LEU A 142 11.83 -3.12 -1.32
N LEU A 143 12.92 -3.56 -1.96
CA LEU A 143 13.30 -4.98 -1.99
C LEU A 143 13.46 -5.57 -0.58
N SER A 144 14.08 -4.81 0.33
CA SER A 144 14.26 -5.21 1.72
C SER A 144 12.93 -5.24 2.47
N TYR A 145 12.06 -4.24 2.26
CA TYR A 145 10.74 -4.21 2.91
C TYR A 145 9.86 -5.39 2.48
N VAL A 146 9.85 -5.75 1.20
CA VAL A 146 9.12 -6.93 0.70
C VAL A 146 9.72 -8.21 1.29
N THR A 147 11.04 -8.31 1.34
CA THR A 147 11.74 -9.46 1.92
C THR A 147 11.42 -9.65 3.40
N ASP A 148 11.45 -8.57 4.19
CA ASP A 148 11.17 -8.61 5.61
C ASP A 148 9.69 -8.85 5.92
N THR A 149 8.79 -8.33 5.06
CA THR A 149 7.36 -8.65 5.12
C THR A 149 7.13 -10.15 4.89
N ALA A 150 7.79 -10.76 3.90
CA ALA A 150 7.66 -12.19 3.65
C ALA A 150 8.17 -13.03 4.82
N LYS A 151 9.30 -12.65 5.44
CA LYS A 151 9.80 -13.30 6.67
C LYS A 151 8.79 -13.19 7.80
N PHE A 152 8.22 -12.01 7.99
CA PHE A 152 7.21 -11.78 9.03
C PHE A 152 5.98 -12.67 8.80
N LEU A 153 5.43 -12.68 7.59
CA LEU A 153 4.26 -13.49 7.24
C LEU A 153 4.52 -14.99 7.41
N ALA A 154 5.69 -15.49 7.00
CA ALA A 154 6.09 -16.88 7.22
C ALA A 154 6.19 -17.20 8.72
N GLY A 155 6.76 -16.29 9.51
CA GLY A 155 6.82 -16.41 10.97
C GLY A 155 5.45 -16.41 11.65
N GLN A 156 4.46 -15.75 11.05
CA GLN A 156 3.05 -15.77 11.47
C GLN A 156 2.23 -16.90 10.83
N LYS A 157 2.87 -17.81 10.05
CA LYS A 157 2.23 -18.90 9.32
C LYS A 157 1.12 -18.45 8.36
N GLN A 158 1.24 -17.23 7.83
CA GLN A 158 0.33 -16.69 6.80
C GLN A 158 0.75 -17.12 5.39
N ILE A 159 2.01 -17.51 5.22
CA ILE A 159 2.56 -18.16 4.03
C ILE A 159 3.42 -19.34 4.47
N ASP A 160 3.59 -20.34 3.60
CA ASP A 160 4.29 -21.59 3.93
C ASP A 160 5.77 -21.37 4.29
N ALA A 161 6.45 -20.50 3.53
CA ALA A 161 7.87 -20.22 3.70
C ALA A 161 8.22 -18.82 3.17
N THR A 162 9.37 -18.29 3.61
CA THR A 162 9.93 -17.07 3.04
C THR A 162 10.47 -17.37 1.64
N PRO A 163 10.10 -16.61 0.59
CA PRO A 163 10.70 -16.74 -0.74
C PRO A 163 12.20 -16.48 -0.71
N SER A 164 12.95 -17.07 -1.64
CA SER A 164 14.39 -16.79 -1.76
C SER A 164 14.64 -15.34 -2.17
N ALA A 165 15.80 -14.79 -1.78
CA ALA A 165 16.18 -13.43 -2.18
C ALA A 165 16.15 -13.23 -3.70
N ASP A 166 16.56 -14.26 -4.46
CA ASP A 166 16.50 -14.25 -5.92
C ASP A 166 15.07 -14.22 -6.46
N ALA A 167 14.14 -14.95 -5.83
CA ALA A 167 12.74 -14.92 -6.22
C ALA A 167 12.13 -13.53 -6.00
N VAL A 168 12.40 -12.92 -4.84
CA VAL A 168 11.93 -11.54 -4.57
C VAL A 168 12.58 -10.56 -5.54
N ARG A 169 13.89 -10.66 -5.79
CA ARG A 169 14.59 -9.77 -6.73
C ARG A 169 14.03 -9.87 -8.16
N LYS A 170 13.71 -11.08 -8.63
CA LYS A 170 13.14 -11.30 -9.97
C LYS A 170 11.74 -10.71 -10.13
N ALA A 171 10.98 -10.56 -9.04
CA ALA A 171 9.65 -9.97 -9.08
C ALA A 171 9.66 -8.44 -9.30
N PHE A 172 10.82 -7.78 -9.22
CA PHE A 172 10.92 -6.33 -9.40
C PHE A 172 11.10 -5.98 -10.88
N TYR A 173 10.08 -5.37 -11.49
CA TYR A 173 10.15 -4.88 -12.86
C TYR A 173 10.75 -3.45 -12.93
N LEU A 174 12.07 -3.38 -13.11
CA LEU A 174 12.84 -2.12 -13.08
C LEU A 174 13.21 -1.56 -14.45
N LYS A 175 12.94 -2.32 -15.51
CA LYS A 175 13.40 -2.00 -16.88
C LYS A 175 12.93 -0.61 -17.31
N GLY A 176 13.87 0.22 -17.75
CA GLY A 176 13.63 1.57 -18.24
C GLY A 176 13.48 2.65 -17.16
N LEU A 177 13.56 2.32 -15.86
CA LEU A 177 13.52 3.33 -14.80
C LEU A 177 14.87 4.05 -14.67
N PRO A 178 14.89 5.38 -14.41
CA PRO A 178 13.72 6.24 -14.17
C PRO A 178 13.14 6.85 -15.47
N ASP A 179 13.83 6.70 -16.60
CA ASP A 179 13.53 7.44 -17.83
C ASP A 179 12.13 7.18 -18.40
N VAL A 180 11.58 5.97 -18.21
CA VAL A 180 10.22 5.63 -18.65
C VAL A 180 9.14 6.44 -17.92
N LEU A 181 9.43 7.03 -16.75
CA LEU A 181 8.48 7.88 -16.02
C LEU A 181 8.45 9.32 -16.53
N LYS A 182 9.38 9.70 -17.42
CA LYS A 182 9.45 11.03 -18.02
C LYS A 182 8.38 11.23 -19.10
#